data_AF-A0A950ZHT0-F1
#
_entry.id   AF-A0A950ZHT0-F1
#
_cell.length_a   1.000
_cell.length_b   1.000
_cell.length_c   1.000
_cell.angle_alpha   90.00
_cell.angle_beta   90.00
_cell.angle_gamma   90.00
#
_symmetry.space_group_name_H-M   'P 1'
#
loop_
_entity.id
_entity.type
_entity.pdbx_description
1 polymer ?
#
loop_
_entity_poly.entity_id
_entity_poly.type
_entity_poly.pdbx_seq_one_letter_code
_entity_poly.pdbx_strand_id
1 'polypeptide(L)' 'MILAAGRFDQLVAFDLEATGLSPKTDRVLEIGAVRYDAAMRRTAQLELVVDPGIPIPLAIQRLVGLTDADV' A
#
# COMPACT_ATOMS: atom_id res chain seq x y z
N MET A 1 -25.54 2.51 28.07
CA MET A 1 -25.55 2.55 26.59
C MET A 1 -24.15 2.98 26.14
N ILE A 2 -23.28 2.01 25.88
CA ILE A 2 -21.95 2.25 25.28
C ILE A 2 -22.06 1.69 23.87
N LEU A 3 -21.85 2.54 22.87
CA LEU A 3 -21.91 2.21 21.46
C LEU A 3 -20.76 1.22 21.16
N ALA A 4 -21.10 -0.03 20.85
CA ALA A 4 -20.12 -0.96 20.30
C ALA A 4 -19.87 -0.56 18.84
N ALA A 5 -18.84 0.25 18.61
CA ALA A 5 -18.27 0.42 17.28
C ALA A 5 -17.98 -0.98 16.70
N GLY A 6 -18.38 -1.22 15.44
CA GLY A 6 -18.36 -2.54 14.82
C GLY A 6 -17.04 -3.27 15.04
N ARG A 7 -17.09 -4.43 15.72
CA ARG A 7 -15.96 -5.34 15.82
C ARG A 7 -15.82 -6.06 14.49
N PHE A 8 -14.84 -5.66 13.70
CA PHE A 8 -14.41 -6.44 12.54
C PHE A 8 -13.63 -7.66 13.03
N ASP A 9 -13.96 -8.85 12.54
CA ASP A 9 -13.21 -10.08 12.89
C ASP A 9 -11.81 -10.09 12.30
N GLN A 10 -11.60 -9.33 11.22
CA GLN A 10 -10.31 -9.07 10.60
C GLN A 10 -10.22 -7.61 10.13
N LEU A 11 -9.04 -7.03 10.28
CA LEU A 11 -8.69 -5.71 9.76
C LEU A 11 -7.48 -5.86 8.82
N VAL A 12 -7.48 -5.16 7.70
CA VAL A 12 -6.29 -5.03 6.85
C VAL A 12 -5.91 -3.55 6.80
N ALA A 13 -4.72 -3.23 7.28
CA ALA A 13 -4.07 -1.97 6.99
C ALA A 13 -3.27 -2.15 5.71
N PHE A 14 -3.42 -1.24 4.75
CA PHE A 14 -2.67 -1.27 3.51
C PHE A 14 -2.19 0.13 3.16
N ASP A 15 -1.11 0.17 2.39
CA ASP A 15 -0.53 1.38 1.84
C ASP A 15 -0.11 1.13 0.40
N LEU A 16 -0.06 2.20 -0.39
CA LEU A 16 0.31 2.16 -1.80
C LEU A 16 1.34 3.23 -2.09
N GLU A 17 2.39 2.83 -2.78
CA GLU A 17 3.28 3.76 -3.46
C GLU A 17 2.88 3.86 -4.94
N ALA A 18 3.01 5.05 -5.53
CA ALA A 18 2.54 5.30 -6.88
C ALA A 18 3.45 6.29 -7.61
N THR A 19 3.39 6.31 -8.94
CA THR A 19 4.15 7.23 -9.79
C THR A 19 3.71 8.70 -9.69
N GLY A 20 2.73 9.02 -8.84
CA GLY A 20 2.18 10.36 -8.67
C GLY A 20 0.87 10.37 -7.88
N LEU A 21 0.08 11.45 -8.01
CA LEU A 21 -1.11 11.73 -7.20
C LEU A 21 -2.44 11.61 -7.95
N SER A 22 -2.40 11.42 -9.27
CA SER A 22 -3.57 11.39 -10.14
C SER A 22 -3.94 9.95 -10.49
N PRO A 23 -5.09 9.42 -10.03
CA PRO A 23 -5.51 8.05 -10.35
C PRO A 23 -5.87 7.86 -11.84
N LYS A 24 -5.95 8.95 -12.62
CA LYS A 24 -6.23 8.89 -14.06
C LYS A 24 -4.98 8.61 -14.89
N THR A 25 -3.80 8.97 -14.38
CA THR A 25 -2.56 9.03 -15.15
C THR A 25 -1.41 8.29 -14.48
N ASP A 26 -1.40 8.27 -13.15
CA ASP A 26 -0.36 7.63 -12.35
C ASP A 26 -0.72 6.18 -12.04
N ARG A 27 0.30 5.38 -11.74
CA ARG A 27 0.23 3.92 -11.63
C ARG A 27 0.82 3.49 -10.30
N VAL A 28 0.31 2.38 -9.76
CA VAL A 28 0.82 1.78 -8.52
C VAL A 28 2.22 1.20 -8.76
N LEU A 29 3.11 1.41 -7.81
CA LEU A 29 4.49 0.92 -7.76
C LEU A 29 4.67 -0.16 -6.70
N GLU A 30 3.99 -0.03 -5.56
CA GLU A 30 4.09 -0.99 -4.47
C GLU A 30 2.73 -1.18 -3.79
N ILE A 31 2.50 -2.39 -3.28
CA ILE A 31 1.38 -2.73 -2.41
C ILE A 31 1.93 -3.34 -1.11
N GLY A 32 1.82 -2.58 -0.02
CA GLY A 32 2.07 -3.07 1.33
C GLY A 32 0.76 -3.38 2.04
N ALA A 33 0.64 -4.52 2.71
CA ALA A 33 -0.53 -4.82 3.54
C ALA A 33 -0.22 -5.69 4.76
N VAL A 34 -0.92 -5.43 5.86
CA VAL A 34 -0.85 -6.20 7.10
C VAL A 34 -2.26 -6.55 7.57
N ARG A 35 -2.50 -7.84 7.81
CA ARG A 35 -3.75 -8.35 8.34
C ARG A 35 -3.66 -8.51 9.85
N TYR A 36 -4.71 -8.10 10.55
CA TYR A 36 -4.88 -8.25 11.99
C TYR A 36 -6.14 -9.05 12.30
N ASP A 37 -6.11 -9.84 13.36
CA ASP A 37 -7.30 -10.50 13.91
C ASP A 37 -8.09 -9.56 14.85
N ALA A 38 -9.21 -10.04 15.39
CA ALA A 38 -10.04 -9.31 16.35
C ALA A 38 -9.31 -8.91 17.66
N ALA A 39 -8.15 -9.51 17.96
CA ALA A 39 -7.30 -9.16 19.09
C ALA A 39 -6.15 -8.20 18.71
N MET A 40 -6.21 -7.61 17.50
CA MET A 40 -5.20 -6.73 16.92
C MET A 40 -3.80 -7.37 16.80
N ARG A 41 -3.74 -8.71 16.68
CA ARG A 41 -2.49 -9.42 16.41
C ARG A 41 -2.27 -9.55 14.92
N ARG A 42 -1.06 -9.26 14.44
CA ARG A 42 -0.68 -9.47 13.05
C ARG A 42 -0.79 -10.95 12.70
N THR A 43 -1.56 -11.27 11.66
CA THR A 43 -1.79 -12.64 11.17
C THR A 43 -1.20 -12.88 9.78
N ALA A 44 -1.00 -11.83 8.97
CA ALA A 44 -0.35 -11.93 7.67
C ALA A 44 0.28 -10.59 7.27
N GLN A 45 1.23 -10.65 6.34
CA GLN A 45 1.83 -9.49 5.68
C GLN A 45 1.96 -9.78 4.17
N LEU A 46 1.84 -8.74 3.37
CA LEU A 46 2.07 -8.70 1.94
C LEU A 46 2.96 -7.50 1.63
N GLU A 47 3.90 -7.70 0.72
CA GLU A 47 4.77 -6.66 0.15
C GLU A 47 5.01 -7.06 -1.31
N LEU A 48 4.61 -6.20 -2.24
CA LEU A 48 4.67 -6.46 -3.67
C LEU A 48 5.14 -5.20 -4.39
N VAL A 49 6.21 -5.33 -5.16
CA VAL A 49 6.64 -4.33 -6.14
C VAL A 49 5.98 -4.63 -7.48
N VAL A 50 5.57 -3.59 -8.20
CA VAL A 50 4.78 -3.66 -9.44
C VAL A 50 5.42 -2.78 -10.51
N ASP A 51 5.65 -3.35 -11.71
CA ASP A 51 5.99 -2.56 -12.89
C ASP A 51 4.80 -1.69 -13.31
N PRO A 52 4.91 -0.34 -13.20
CA PRO A 52 3.82 0.57 -13.56
C PRO A 52 3.58 0.64 -15.08
N GLY A 53 4.52 0.15 -15.90
CA GLY A 53 4.53 0.25 -17.36
C GLY A 53 4.73 1.67 -17.88
N ILE A 54 5.19 2.59 -17.02
CA ILE A 54 5.55 3.98 -17.35
C ILE A 54 6.79 4.40 -16.56
N PRO A 55 7.59 5.36 -17.05
CA PRO A 55 8.76 5.83 -16.29
C PRO A 55 8.35 6.44 -14.94
N ILE A 56 9.08 6.11 -13.88
CA ILE A 56 8.87 6.66 -12.55
C ILE A 56 9.47 8.07 -12.48
N PRO A 57 8.71 9.14 -12.16
CA PRO A 57 9.29 10.48 -12.07
C PRO A 57 10.39 10.55 -10.99
N LEU A 58 11.51 11.24 -11.27
CA LEU A 58 12.66 11.30 -10.35
C LEU A 58 12.29 11.79 -8.93
N ALA A 59 11.34 12.70 -8.80
CA ALA A 59 10.87 13.17 -7.49
C ALA A 59 10.20 12.03 -6.70
N ILE A 60 9.44 11.17 -7.38
CA ILE A 60 8.82 9.98 -6.79
C ILE A 60 9.89 8.94 -6.47
N GLN A 61 10.84 8.69 -7.38
CA GLN A 61 11.94 7.74 -7.10
C GLN A 61 12.68 8.11 -5.81
N ARG A 62 12.94 9.41 -5.60
CA ARG A 62 13.57 9.91 -4.37
C ARG A 62 12.68 9.82 -3.13
N LEU A 63 11.37 9.89 -3.30
CA LEU A 63 10.41 9.85 -2.19
C LEU A 63 10.22 8.42 -1.69
N VAL A 64 10.02 7.47 -2.61
CA VAL A 64 9.65 6.08 -2.30
C VAL A 64 10.85 5.13 -2.31
N GLY A 65 11.98 5.55 -2.90
CA GLY A 65 13.21 4.76 -2.93
C GLY A 65 13.28 3.68 -4.01
N LEU A 66 12.33 3.67 -4.95
CA LEU A 66 12.29 2.77 -6.10
C LEU A 66 12.67 3.49 -7.39
N THR A 67 13.44 2.82 -8.25
CA THR A 67 13.82 3.29 -9.58
C THR A 67 13.19 2.39 -10.66
N ASP A 68 13.27 2.81 -11.92
CA ASP A 68 12.82 2.00 -13.06
C ASP A 68 13.59 0.65 -13.17
N ALA A 69 14.73 0.48 -12.50
CA ALA A 69 15.49 -0.76 -12.50
C ALA A 69 15.05 -1.77 -11.42
N ASP A 70 14.22 -1.33 -10.47
CA ASP A 70 13.74 -2.14 -9.34
C ASP A 70 12.40 -2.83 -9.64
N VAL A 71 11.75 -2.47 -10.74
CA VAL A 71 10.39 -2.87 -11.13
C VAL A 71 10.35 -3.72 -12.39
#